data_AF-A0A531K4P2-F1
#
_entry.id   AF-A0A531K4P2-F1
#
_cell.length_a   1.000
_cell.length_b   1.000
_cell.length_c   1.000
_cell.angle_alpha   90.00
_cell.angle_beta   90.00
_cell.angle_gamma   90.00
#
_symmetry.space_group_name_H-M   'P 1'
#
loop_
_entity.id
_entity.type
_entity.pdbx_description
1 polymer ?
#
loop_
_entity_poly.entity_id
_entity_poly.type
_entity_poly.pdbx_seq_one_letter_code
_entity_poly.pdbx_strand_id
1 'polypeptide(L)'
;SVPPSIKSFETLPIPVLSDIPVLGPAVFNQFSLVYMAMAAVPLAAFVLYRTPWGLSVRMVGENPRAADSAGVSVIATRFQAVVLGGALMGLAGAFLSMVQFNAFTFGLVSGRGWVAIALVVFGRWDPWRSA
;
A
#
# COMPACT_ATOMS: atom_id res chain seq x y z
N SER A 1 -35.07 9.55 -5.35
CA SER A 1 -33.90 10.36 -4.95
C SER A 1 -32.68 9.77 -5.62
N VAL A 2 -32.22 10.38 -6.71
CA VAL A 2 -31.04 9.90 -7.45
C VAL A 2 -29.82 10.19 -6.57
N PRO A 3 -29.03 9.17 -6.15
CA PRO A 3 -27.85 9.41 -5.33
C PRO A 3 -26.85 10.31 -6.07
N PRO A 4 -26.15 11.22 -5.37
CA PRO A 4 -25.21 12.15 -5.99
C PRO A 4 -24.07 11.38 -6.68
N SER A 5 -24.05 11.46 -8.01
CA SER A 5 -23.07 10.79 -8.86
C SER A 5 -21.80 11.63 -8.96
N ILE A 6 -20.72 11.13 -8.38
CA ILE A 6 -19.37 11.68 -8.52
C ILE A 6 -18.87 11.28 -9.92
N LYS A 7 -18.22 12.20 -10.67
CA LYS A 7 -17.57 11.84 -11.94
C LYS A 7 -16.51 10.77 -11.66
N SER A 8 -16.74 9.56 -12.15
CA SER A 8 -15.85 8.43 -11.96
C SER A 8 -14.47 8.72 -12.57
N PHE A 9 -13.41 8.29 -11.89
CA PHE A 9 -12.07 8.30 -12.46
C PHE A 9 -12.08 7.49 -13.76
N GLU A 10 -11.81 8.15 -14.88
CA GLU A 10 -11.61 7.48 -16.16
C GLU A 10 -10.39 6.56 -16.06
N THR A 11 -10.53 5.33 -16.57
CA THR A 11 -9.38 4.46 -16.75
C THR A 11 -8.47 5.11 -17.80
N LEU A 12 -7.16 5.06 -17.57
CA LEU A 12 -6.14 5.52 -18.51
C LEU A 12 -5.68 4.28 -19.30
N PRO A 13 -6.36 3.90 -20.40
CA PRO A 13 -5.90 2.79 -21.22
C PRO A 13 -4.58 3.21 -21.87
N ILE A 14 -3.48 2.56 -21.49
CA ILE A 14 -2.22 2.69 -22.21
C ILE A 14 -2.43 1.94 -23.54
N PRO A 15 -2.47 2.63 -24.69
CA PRO A 15 -2.70 1.97 -25.96
C PRO A 15 -1.49 1.06 -26.26
N VAL A 16 -1.75 -0.08 -26.90
CA VAL A 16 -0.80 -1.11 -27.40
C VAL A 16 -0.68 -2.40 -26.56
N LEU A 17 -0.92 -2.41 -25.24
CA LEU A 17 -0.81 -3.64 -24.41
C LEU A 17 -2.15 -4.26 -23.95
N SER A 18 -3.26 -3.69 -24.37
CA SER A 18 -4.62 -4.06 -23.96
C SER A 18 -5.21 -5.27 -24.69
N ASP A 19 -4.60 -5.72 -25.79
CA ASP A 19 -5.14 -6.79 -26.66
C ASP A 19 -4.57 -8.20 -26.38
N ILE A 20 -3.72 -8.35 -25.35
CA ILE A 20 -3.20 -9.67 -24.97
C ILE A 20 -4.27 -10.37 -24.09
N PRO A 21 -4.85 -11.50 -24.55
CA PRO A 21 -5.90 -12.18 -23.81
C PRO A 21 -5.31 -12.69 -22.49
N VAL A 22 -6.08 -12.53 -21.40
CA VAL A 22 -5.77 -12.92 -20.01
C VAL A 22 -4.97 -11.89 -19.19
N LEU A 23 -3.86 -11.29 -19.68
CA LEU A 23 -3.08 -10.31 -18.89
C LEU A 23 -3.43 -8.84 -19.16
N GLY A 24 -3.94 -8.51 -20.35
CA GLY A 24 -4.26 -7.14 -20.78
C GLY A 24 -5.29 -6.44 -19.89
N PRO A 25 -6.48 -7.02 -19.65
CA PRO A 25 -7.53 -6.35 -18.88
C PRO A 25 -7.23 -6.27 -17.38
N ALA A 26 -6.49 -7.24 -16.83
CA ALA A 26 -6.21 -7.34 -15.41
C ALA A 26 -5.20 -6.29 -14.92
N VAL A 27 -4.24 -5.90 -15.78
CA VAL A 27 -3.16 -4.97 -15.42
C VAL A 27 -3.30 -3.61 -16.11
N PHE A 28 -3.83 -3.54 -17.33
CA PHE A 28 -3.77 -2.32 -18.17
C PHE A 28 -5.08 -1.52 -18.27
N ASN A 29 -6.18 -1.99 -17.69
CA ASN A 29 -7.44 -1.23 -17.54
C ASN A 29 -7.73 -0.90 -16.07
N GLN A 30 -6.71 -0.41 -15.37
CA GLN A 30 -6.78 -0.13 -13.93
C GLN A 30 -6.79 1.38 -13.65
N PHE A 31 -7.42 1.76 -12.54
CA PHE A 31 -7.46 3.14 -12.08
C PHE A 31 -6.05 3.65 -11.76
N SER A 32 -5.82 4.96 -11.90
CA SER A 32 -4.53 5.61 -11.59
C SER A 32 -3.98 5.24 -10.20
N LEU A 33 -4.88 5.01 -9.23
CA LEU A 33 -4.52 4.61 -7.88
C LEU A 33 -4.00 3.16 -7.76
N VAL A 34 -4.42 2.25 -8.64
CA VAL A 34 -3.91 0.88 -8.66
C VAL A 34 -2.47 0.86 -9.15
N TYR A 35 -2.15 1.66 -10.17
CA TYR A 35 -0.76 1.85 -10.61
C TYR A 35 0.09 2.48 -9.50
N MET A 36 -0.45 3.43 -8.75
CA MET A 36 0.24 4.01 -7.59
C MET A 36 0.48 2.95 -6.50
N ALA A 37 -0.49 2.09 -6.20
CA ALA A 37 -0.34 0.99 -5.24
C ALA A 37 0.71 -0.04 -5.71
N MET A 38 0.70 -0.41 -6.99
CA MET A 38 1.72 -1.28 -7.59
C MET A 38 3.11 -0.64 -7.52
N ALA A 39 3.24 0.67 -7.73
CA ALA A 39 4.51 1.38 -7.60
C ALA A 39 4.95 1.55 -6.13
N ALA A 40 4.01 1.59 -5.18
CA ALA A 40 4.32 1.71 -3.75
C ALA A 40 5.07 0.49 -3.21
N VAL A 41 4.84 -0.71 -3.77
CA VAL A 41 5.54 -1.94 -3.36
C VAL A 41 7.05 -1.87 -3.60
N PRO A 42 7.56 -1.68 -4.85
CA PRO A 42 9.00 -1.57 -5.09
C PRO A 42 9.59 -0.32 -4.44
N LEU A 43 8.82 0.76 -4.31
CA LEU A 43 9.25 1.95 -3.57
C LEU A 43 9.49 1.64 -2.08
N ALA A 44 8.55 0.95 -1.43
CA ALA A 44 8.69 0.54 -0.03
C ALA A 44 9.88 -0.40 0.16
N ALA A 45 10.05 -1.38 -0.74
CA ALA A 45 11.21 -2.27 -0.74
C ALA A 45 12.52 -1.48 -0.90
N PHE A 46 12.58 -0.55 -1.87
CA PHE A 46 13.75 0.30 -2.06
C PHE A 46 14.04 1.14 -0.82
N VAL A 47 13.04 1.80 -0.23
CA VAL A 47 13.21 2.62 0.98
C VAL A 47 13.70 1.76 2.14
N LEU A 48 13.11 0.60 2.39
CA LEU A 48 13.48 -0.29 3.50
C LEU A 48 14.89 -0.88 3.33
N TYR A 49 15.27 -1.30 2.12
CA TYR A 49 16.52 -2.02 1.88
C TYR A 49 17.71 -1.13 1.47
N ARG A 50 17.47 0.00 0.80
CA ARG A 50 18.52 0.87 0.22
C ARG A 50 18.73 2.19 0.94
N THR A 51 17.87 2.61 1.87
CA THR A 51 18.04 3.91 2.55
C THR A 51 18.55 3.77 4.00
N PRO A 52 19.26 4.79 4.53
CA PRO A 52 19.69 4.80 5.94
C PRO A 52 18.52 4.74 6.91
N TRP A 53 17.39 5.38 6.58
CA TRP A 53 16.17 5.31 7.38
C TRP A 53 15.63 3.88 7.48
N GLY A 54 15.60 3.15 6.36
CA GLY A 54 15.19 1.74 6.34
C GLY A 54 16.11 0.81 7.13
N LEU A 55 17.41 1.12 7.20
CA LEU A 55 18.34 0.43 8.09
C LEU A 55 17.99 0.69 9.57
N SER A 56 17.76 1.96 9.94
CA SER A 56 17.35 2.35 11.30
C SER A 56 16.06 1.66 11.74
N VAL A 57 15.05 1.58 10.86
CA VAL A 57 13.78 0.90 11.14
C VAL A 57 14.00 -0.59 11.43
N ARG A 58 14.83 -1.28 10.62
CA ARG A 58 15.12 -2.70 10.83
C ARG A 58 15.94 -2.95 12.10
N MET A 59 16.94 -2.12 12.38
CA MET A 59 17.74 -2.20 13.61
C MET A 59 16.87 -2.00 14.86
N VAL A 60 15.96 -1.02 14.84
CA VAL A 60 15.00 -0.77 15.93
C VAL A 60 14.03 -1.93 16.11
N GLY A 61 13.64 -2.60 15.03
CA GLY A 61 12.78 -3.78 15.05
C GLY A 61 13.47 -5.03 15.63
N GLU A 62 14.77 -5.20 15.37
CA GLU A 62 15.53 -6.37 15.79
C GLU A 62 16.08 -6.23 17.23
N ASN A 63 16.73 -5.11 17.54
CA ASN A 63 17.19 -4.82 18.89
C ASN A 63 17.13 -3.32 19.22
N PRO A 64 16.05 -2.85 19.89
CA PRO A 64 15.88 -1.43 20.19
C PRO A 64 16.95 -0.90 21.17
N ARG A 65 17.49 -1.74 22.06
CA ARG A 65 18.53 -1.31 23.00
C ARG A 65 19.86 -1.06 22.30
N ALA A 66 20.18 -1.89 21.31
CA ALA A 66 21.38 -1.71 20.49
C ALA A 66 21.25 -0.47 19.57
N ALA A 67 20.06 -0.23 19.02
CA ALA A 67 19.80 0.95 18.20
C ALA A 67 19.97 2.27 19.00
N ASP A 68 19.48 2.30 20.24
CA ASP A 68 19.62 3.46 21.13
C ASP A 68 21.09 3.71 21.50
N SER A 69 21.85 2.65 21.78
CA SER A 69 23.30 2.78 22.02
C SER A 69 24.11 3.25 20.81
N ALA A 70 23.60 3.03 19.60
CA ALA A 70 24.19 3.51 18.35
C ALA A 70 23.77 4.96 18.01
N GLY A 71 23.01 5.63 18.88
CA GLY A 71 22.55 7.02 18.69
C GLY A 71 21.29 7.16 17.83
N VAL A 72 20.59 6.05 17.52
CA VAL A 72 19.33 6.09 16.78
C VAL A 72 18.17 6.22 17.76
N SER A 73 17.40 7.30 17.65
CA SER A 73 16.21 7.49 18.48
C SER A 73 15.12 6.47 18.14
N VAL A 74 14.94 5.47 19.01
CA VAL A 74 13.96 4.39 18.86
C VAL A 74 12.53 4.93 18.75
N ILE A 75 12.18 5.89 19.61
CA ILE A 75 10.83 6.45 19.69
C ILE A 75 10.46 7.18 18.39
N ALA A 76 11.34 8.06 17.89
CA ALA A 76 11.06 8.80 16.66
C ALA A 76 10.96 7.87 15.44
N THR A 77 11.83 6.85 15.37
CA THR A 77 11.80 5.87 14.27
C THR A 77 10.50 5.07 14.26
N ARG A 78 10.03 4.62 15.44
CA ARG A 78 8.73 3.94 15.59
C ARG A 78 7.57 4.85 15.23
N PHE A 79 7.61 6.09 15.69
CA PHE A 79 6.56 7.06 15.41
C PHE A 79 6.45 7.34 13.91
N GLN A 80 7.58 7.58 13.23
CA GLN A 80 7.63 7.76 11.78
C GLN A 80 7.07 6.54 11.04
N ALA A 81 7.46 5.32 11.44
CA ALA A 81 6.97 4.09 10.83
C ALA A 81 5.43 3.94 10.98
N VAL A 82 4.89 4.22 12.16
CA VAL A 82 3.43 4.16 12.42
C VAL A 82 2.68 5.23 11.63
N VAL A 83 3.19 6.46 11.59
CA VAL A 83 2.56 7.56 10.85
C VAL A 83 2.54 7.26 9.34
N LEU A 84 3.66 6.78 8.78
CA LEU A 84 3.73 6.41 7.37
C LEU A 84 2.79 5.23 7.04
N GLY A 85 2.77 4.19 7.89
CA GLY A 85 1.85 3.06 7.73
C GLY A 85 0.39 3.48 7.82
N GLY A 86 0.05 4.36 8.77
CA GLY A 86 -1.28 4.94 8.92
C GLY A 86 -1.71 5.77 7.72
N ALA A 87 -0.81 6.58 7.16
CA ALA A 87 -1.09 7.37 5.95
C ALA A 87 -1.41 6.46 4.74
N LEU A 88 -0.63 5.39 4.55
CA LEU A 88 -0.88 4.41 3.48
C LEU A 88 -2.21 3.67 3.68
N MET A 89 -2.55 3.28 4.92
CA MET A 89 -3.85 2.68 5.24
C MET A 89 -5.01 3.65 4.99
N GLY A 90 -4.83 4.94 5.31
CA GLY A 90 -5.81 5.99 5.02
C GLY A 90 -6.06 6.15 3.52
N LEU A 91 -5.00 6.15 2.70
CA LEU A 91 -5.10 6.19 1.24
C LEU A 91 -5.84 4.96 0.69
N ALA A 92 -5.58 3.77 1.23
CA ALA A 92 -6.29 2.55 0.85
C ALA A 92 -7.79 2.60 1.19
N GLY A 93 -8.16 3.18 2.33
CA GLY A 93 -9.57 3.39 2.71
C GLY A 93 -10.28 4.43 1.82
N ALA A 94 -9.59 5.50 1.46
CA ALA A 94 -10.10 6.51 0.54
C ALA A 94 -10.32 5.92 -0.87
N PHE A 95 -9.42 5.06 -1.34
CA PHE A 95 -9.56 4.33 -2.60
C PHE A 95 -10.83 3.49 -2.64
N LEU A 96 -11.06 2.67 -1.61
CA LEU A 96 -12.24 1.81 -1.52
C LEU A 96 -13.53 2.64 -1.66
N SER A 97 -13.57 3.82 -1.04
CA SER A 97 -14.75 4.70 -1.05
C SER A 97 -14.97 5.41 -2.40
N MET A 98 -13.89 5.79 -3.09
CA MET A 98 -13.97 6.52 -4.37
C MET A 98 -14.20 5.59 -5.57
N VAL A 99 -13.50 4.46 -5.63
CA VAL A 99 -13.39 3.67 -6.86
C VAL A 99 -14.40 2.54 -6.93
N GLN A 100 -14.73 1.89 -5.81
CA GLN A 100 -15.53 0.67 -5.88
C GLN A 100 -17.04 0.92 -6.06
N PHE A 101 -17.57 2.05 -5.57
CA PHE A 101 -19.02 2.30 -5.59
C PHE A 101 -19.43 3.75 -5.93
N ASN A 102 -18.49 4.69 -6.11
CA ASN A 102 -18.77 6.14 -6.11
C ASN A 102 -19.67 6.60 -4.93
N ALA A 103 -19.79 5.78 -3.87
CA ALA A 103 -20.69 5.95 -2.73
C ALA A 103 -20.19 5.08 -1.56
N PHE A 104 -20.20 5.64 -0.35
CA PHE A 104 -19.86 4.88 0.85
C PHE A 104 -21.00 3.94 1.24
N THR A 105 -20.76 2.64 1.20
CA THR A 105 -21.74 1.61 1.58
C THR A 105 -21.24 0.83 2.80
N PHE A 106 -22.13 0.46 3.71
CA PHE A 106 -21.78 -0.39 4.85
C PHE A 106 -21.24 -1.74 4.36
N GLY A 107 -20.11 -2.19 4.94
CA GLY A 107 -19.46 -3.44 4.55
C GLY A 107 -18.47 -3.35 3.38
N LEU A 108 -18.16 -2.13 2.91
CA LEU A 108 -17.23 -1.87 1.79
C LEU A 108 -15.88 -2.60 1.90
N VAL A 109 -15.32 -2.70 3.11
CA VAL A 109 -14.02 -3.37 3.35
C VAL A 109 -14.15 -4.89 3.19
N SER A 110 -15.32 -5.47 3.42
CA SER A 110 -15.65 -6.89 3.18
C SER A 110 -14.57 -7.88 3.65
N GLY A 111 -13.97 -7.64 4.82
CA GLY A 111 -12.93 -8.52 5.37
C GLY A 111 -11.56 -8.49 4.68
N ARG A 112 -11.37 -7.64 3.64
CA ARG A 112 -10.10 -7.54 2.89
C ARG A 112 -8.88 -7.18 3.77
N GLY A 113 -9.11 -6.49 4.88
CA GLY A 113 -8.05 -6.19 5.86
C GLY A 113 -7.45 -7.44 6.52
N TRP A 114 -8.25 -8.47 6.79
CA TRP A 114 -7.76 -9.73 7.36
C TRP A 114 -6.88 -10.49 6.38
N VAL A 115 -7.24 -10.48 5.09
CA VAL A 115 -6.44 -11.08 4.02
C VAL A 115 -5.08 -10.38 3.92
N ALA A 116 -5.06 -9.05 4.00
CA ALA A 116 -3.81 -8.28 4.00
C ALA A 116 -2.88 -8.67 5.17
N ILE A 117 -3.43 -8.82 6.38
CA ILE A 117 -2.63 -9.27 7.54
C ILE A 117 -2.07 -10.67 7.30
N ALA A 118 -2.89 -11.60 6.78
CA ALA A 118 -2.44 -12.96 6.47
C ALA A 118 -1.30 -12.97 5.44
N LEU A 119 -1.40 -12.17 4.38
CA LEU A 119 -0.35 -12.03 3.36
C LEU A 119 0.97 -11.53 3.94
N VAL A 120 0.93 -10.55 4.85
CA VAL A 120 2.16 -10.05 5.50
C VAL A 120 2.81 -11.14 6.37
N VAL A 121 2.01 -11.93 7.09
CA VAL A 121 2.51 -13.04 7.91
C VAL A 121 3.16 -14.11 7.02
N PHE A 122 2.49 -14.53 5.94
CA PHE A 122 3.05 -15.51 5.00
C PHE A 122 4.25 -14.99 4.21
N GLY A 123 4.27 -13.68 3.93
CA GLY A 123 5.37 -12.98 3.30
C GLY A 123 6.59 -12.82 4.19
N ARG A 124 6.55 -13.24 5.47
CA ARG A 124 7.65 -13.11 6.43
C ARG A 124 8.22 -11.69 6.51
N TRP A 125 7.33 -10.68 6.49
CA TRP A 125 7.73 -9.26 6.57
C TRP A 125 8.64 -8.79 5.42
N ASP A 126 8.77 -9.58 4.36
CA ASP A 126 9.52 -9.24 3.15
C ASP A 126 8.55 -8.62 2.13
N PRO A 127 8.76 -7.34 1.74
CA PRO A 127 7.85 -6.62 0.85
C PRO A 127 7.75 -7.23 -0.55
N TRP A 128 8.73 -8.04 -0.98
CA TRP A 128 8.63 -8.75 -2.27
C TRP A 128 7.78 -10.02 -2.18
N ARG A 129 7.74 -10.66 -1.00
CA ARG A 129 6.98 -11.91 -0.79
C ARG A 129 5.52 -11.67 -0.41
N SER A 130 5.20 -10.49 0.11
CA SER A 130 3.85 -10.13 0.55
C SER A 130 3.01 -9.36 -0.48
N ALA A 131 3.60 -9.05 -1.64
CA ALA A 131 2.94 -8.35 -2.75
C ALA A 131 2.23 -9.32 -3.69
#